data_AF-A0A9W2ZKW0-F1
#
_entry.id   AF-A0A9W2ZKW0-F1
#
_cell.length_a   1.000
_cell.length_b   1.000
_cell.length_c   1.000
_cell.angle_alpha   90.00
_cell.angle_beta   90.00
_cell.angle_gamma   90.00
#
_symmetry.space_group_name_H-M   'P 1'
#
loop_
_entity.id
_entity.type
_entity.pdbx_description
1 polymer ?
#
loop_
_entity_poly.entity_id
_entity_poly.type
_entity_poly.pdbx_seq_one_letter_code
_entity_poly.pdbx_strand_id
1 'polypeptide(L)'
;MLLKMKTPRQIKVITSQLEVLEELKEQLETFIADINTVTLKGKTWIDDSDSQNFVEINLYLSNETSRCLRRYRDLNSDDFDQHSYPVEHSNQVENTSPKACNLSCKDDKTYQRLAGMMDTIESTLAKHSRKIKNLQQKSLGHETRIQSTLLQIQENETQYNSKFEEFIKEFQGASQFMSSLQTQNTTLSNKVMENEEQIIEMVNTTETLRHLPQEVEYQKERLESFVQANESEDKGHVLKMDEVMQEHTSNIQQLNTKYEHLLNLIQTNENEIRQIQTCNATETLSHIKQKLTKHEEDLERIEINHKEMSDTNRKKMDDINAKLQAHSETTSNLQINFESLQSQLNNLKDDFKHTDSLTESLKTNMTEIKDQLSNYKSDSQILNLESSFFEVTSELYKELDVVKNKMSTVESQVLNLSGGYAELLKISSQDVTVACRLWIRNSEEIHLNKDTIVTCFNGHDLNIGKCYNKTTGIFTAPCKGLYLCSLMMGSEDWARFNIHVRKNGRESVRGTTHTNSTGAVACLVTVLELDQGDEVYIKPANDVAKIKINIFSYFVVVLLQQNRLEHL
;
A
#
# COMPACT_ATOMS: atom_id res chain seq x y z
N MET A 1 -41.29 23.79 -11.72
CA MET A 1 -40.14 22.90 -12.02
C MET A 1 -40.37 21.61 -11.23
N LEU A 2 -40.95 20.61 -11.87
CA LEU A 2 -41.45 19.37 -11.24
C LEU A 2 -40.29 18.38 -11.00
N LEU A 3 -40.07 17.99 -9.73
CA LEU A 3 -39.24 16.83 -9.39
C LEU A 3 -39.86 15.57 -10.02
N LYS A 4 -39.24 15.05 -11.08
CA LYS A 4 -39.52 13.70 -11.58
C LYS A 4 -39.20 12.70 -10.46
N MET A 5 -40.23 12.06 -9.92
CA MET A 5 -40.08 10.97 -8.96
C MET A 5 -39.21 9.86 -9.59
N LYS A 6 -38.07 9.57 -8.96
CA LYS A 6 -37.16 8.47 -9.35
C LYS A 6 -37.89 7.13 -9.19
N THR A 7 -37.70 6.23 -10.14
CA THR A 7 -38.36 4.91 -10.13
C THR A 7 -37.88 4.06 -8.93
N PRO A 8 -38.70 3.15 -8.37
CA PRO A 8 -38.32 2.31 -7.23
C PRO A 8 -37.01 1.52 -7.42
N ARG A 9 -36.69 1.14 -8.67
CA ARG A 9 -35.41 0.50 -9.02
C ARG A 9 -34.20 1.43 -8.86
N GLN A 10 -34.34 2.70 -9.24
CA GLN A 10 -33.28 3.69 -9.06
C GLN A 10 -33.04 4.00 -7.58
N ILE A 11 -34.11 4.03 -6.78
CA ILE A 11 -33.99 4.20 -5.32
C ILE A 11 -33.20 3.03 -4.73
N LYS A 12 -33.51 1.78 -5.10
CA LYS A 12 -32.80 0.59 -4.60
C LYS A 12 -31.30 0.58 -4.96
N VAL A 13 -30.96 0.99 -6.19
CA VAL A 13 -29.55 1.10 -6.62
C VAL A 13 -28.82 2.20 -5.84
N ILE A 14 -29.45 3.36 -5.65
CA ILE A 14 -28.87 4.47 -4.89
C ILE A 14 -28.67 4.07 -3.42
N THR A 15 -29.63 3.36 -2.81
CA THR A 15 -29.52 2.87 -1.43
C THR A 15 -28.38 1.87 -1.29
N SER A 16 -28.25 0.91 -2.21
CA SER A 16 -27.14 -0.06 -2.19
C SER A 16 -25.77 0.61 -2.39
N GLN A 17 -25.67 1.62 -3.26
CA GLN A 17 -24.44 2.38 -3.43
C GLN A 17 -24.09 3.23 -2.21
N LEU A 18 -25.09 3.79 -1.52
CA LEU A 18 -24.89 4.52 -0.27
C LEU A 18 -24.38 3.60 0.84
N GLU A 19 -24.89 2.38 0.92
CA GLU A 19 -24.47 1.39 1.93
C GLU A 19 -22.99 1.00 1.75
N VAL A 20 -22.57 0.73 0.51
CA VAL A 20 -21.15 0.46 0.18
C VAL A 20 -20.24 1.67 0.50
N LEU A 21 -20.71 2.89 0.23
CA LEU A 21 -19.95 4.09 0.56
C LEU A 21 -19.83 4.34 2.07
N GLU A 22 -20.87 3.99 2.85
CA GLU A 22 -20.83 4.10 4.32
C GLU A 22 -19.86 3.06 4.91
N GLU A 23 -19.85 1.83 4.38
CA GLU A 23 -18.90 0.78 4.79
C GLU A 23 -17.45 1.17 4.48
N LEU A 24 -17.19 1.69 3.26
CA LEU A 24 -15.86 2.17 2.88
C LEU A 24 -15.39 3.32 3.79
N LYS A 25 -16.30 4.22 4.15
CA LYS A 25 -16.01 5.32 5.07
C LYS A 25 -15.63 4.81 6.47
N GLU A 26 -16.37 3.85 7.02
CA GLU A 26 -16.06 3.25 8.34
C GLU A 26 -14.69 2.56 8.34
N GLN A 27 -14.36 1.87 7.24
CA GLN A 27 -13.05 1.24 7.08
C GLN A 27 -11.91 2.27 6.98
N LEU A 28 -12.12 3.38 6.26
CA LEU A 28 -11.16 4.49 6.17
C LEU A 28 -10.96 5.20 7.52
N GLU A 29 -12.03 5.43 8.28
CA GLU A 29 -11.94 6.02 9.62
C GLU A 29 -11.12 5.13 10.58
N THR A 30 -11.34 3.81 10.51
CA THR A 30 -10.56 2.83 11.28
C THR A 30 -9.08 2.85 10.89
N PHE A 31 -8.77 2.92 9.59
CA PHE A 31 -7.40 2.99 9.09
C PHE A 31 -6.67 4.26 9.55
N ILE A 32 -7.35 5.41 9.52
CA ILE A 32 -6.81 6.68 10.04
C ILE A 32 -6.51 6.58 11.54
N ALA A 33 -7.39 5.92 12.32
CA ALA A 33 -7.17 5.71 13.74
C ALA A 33 -5.90 4.87 14.03
N ASP A 34 -5.63 3.84 13.24
CA ASP A 34 -4.39 3.05 13.36
C ASP A 34 -3.15 3.90 13.10
N ILE A 35 -3.14 4.68 12.01
CA ILE A 35 -2.02 5.57 11.66
C ILE A 35 -1.74 6.53 12.81
N ASN A 36 -2.79 7.18 13.31
CA ASN A 36 -2.67 8.13 14.41
C ASN A 36 -2.12 7.46 15.68
N THR A 37 -2.46 6.20 15.94
CA THR A 37 -1.93 5.43 17.07
C THR A 37 -0.43 5.18 16.93
N VAL A 38 0.04 4.79 15.73
CA VAL A 38 1.46 4.60 15.44
C VAL A 38 2.23 5.91 15.54
N THR A 39 1.70 6.99 14.94
CA THR A 39 2.30 8.33 14.99
C THR A 39 2.39 8.85 16.42
N LEU A 40 1.32 8.71 17.21
CA LEU A 40 1.31 9.14 18.60
C LEU A 40 2.37 8.40 19.42
N LYS A 41 2.48 7.07 19.25
CA LYS A 41 3.46 6.25 19.96
C LYS A 41 4.90 6.60 19.60
N GLY A 42 5.18 6.88 18.32
CA GLY A 42 6.49 7.38 17.89
C GLY A 42 6.80 8.74 18.48
N LYS A 43 5.81 9.64 18.56
CA LYS A 43 5.96 10.97 19.15
C LYS A 43 6.22 10.92 20.66
N THR A 44 5.46 10.11 21.41
CA THR A 44 5.66 9.96 22.86
C THR A 44 7.04 9.41 23.20
N TRP A 45 7.59 8.54 22.33
CA TRP A 45 8.96 8.05 22.49
C TRP A 45 10.00 9.14 22.21
N ILE A 46 9.84 9.94 21.15
CA ILE A 46 10.74 11.07 20.83
C ILE A 46 10.74 12.13 21.95
N ASP A 47 9.57 12.36 22.57
CA ASP A 47 9.42 13.35 23.63
C ASP A 47 9.95 12.85 25.01
N ASP A 48 10.70 11.74 25.04
CA ASP A 48 11.26 11.07 26.25
C ASP A 48 10.21 10.74 27.33
N SER A 49 8.93 10.72 26.93
CA SER A 49 7.81 10.44 27.83
C SER A 49 7.53 8.95 27.99
N ASP A 50 8.23 8.10 27.25
CA ASP A 50 8.05 6.65 27.22
C ASP A 50 9.36 5.92 27.57
N SER A 51 9.30 5.01 28.54
CA SER A 51 10.49 4.30 29.07
C SER A 51 11.00 3.16 28.17
N GLN A 52 10.41 2.97 27.00
CA GLN A 52 10.76 1.88 26.08
C GLN A 52 12.10 2.14 25.39
N ASN A 53 12.93 1.10 25.31
CA ASN A 53 14.21 1.20 24.64
C ASN A 53 14.04 1.25 23.11
N PHE A 54 15.10 1.68 22.41
CA PHE A 54 15.09 1.81 20.95
C PHE A 54 14.69 0.53 20.21
N VAL A 55 15.06 -0.64 20.73
CA VAL A 55 14.77 -1.93 20.07
C VAL A 55 13.27 -2.24 20.15
N GLU A 56 12.64 -1.99 21.29
CA GLU A 56 11.21 -2.20 21.50
C GLU A 56 10.37 -1.25 20.64
N ILE A 57 10.73 0.03 20.59
CA ILE A 57 9.98 1.00 19.77
C ILE A 57 10.17 0.71 18.27
N ASN A 58 11.38 0.34 17.83
CA ASN A 58 11.64 0.02 16.43
C ASN A 58 10.84 -1.22 15.99
N LEU A 59 10.79 -2.25 16.84
CA LEU A 59 9.97 -3.43 16.59
C LEU A 59 8.47 -3.11 16.53
N TYR A 60 7.97 -2.28 17.46
CA TYR A 60 6.59 -1.82 17.46
C TYR A 60 6.24 -1.05 16.17
N LEU A 61 7.04 -0.04 15.83
CA LEU A 61 6.82 0.80 14.65
C LEU A 61 6.86 -0.04 13.37
N SER A 62 7.81 -0.96 13.26
CA SER A 62 7.93 -1.84 12.09
C SER A 62 6.72 -2.77 11.94
N ASN A 63 6.23 -3.35 13.04
CA ASN A 63 5.08 -4.26 13.04
C ASN A 63 3.78 -3.52 12.70
N GLU A 64 3.52 -2.39 13.37
CA GLU A 64 2.27 -1.65 13.17
C GLU A 64 2.26 -0.91 11.83
N THR A 65 3.38 -0.39 11.34
CA THR A 65 3.46 0.16 9.99
C THR A 65 3.17 -0.92 8.93
N SER A 66 3.71 -2.13 9.12
CA SER A 66 3.42 -3.28 8.24
C SER A 66 1.95 -3.72 8.30
N ARG A 67 1.28 -3.52 9.43
CA ARG A 67 -0.15 -3.79 9.61
C ARG A 67 -1.00 -2.75 8.90
N CYS A 68 -0.68 -1.46 9.03
CA CYS A 68 -1.32 -0.37 8.30
C CYS A 68 -1.20 -0.57 6.78
N LEU A 69 -0.01 -0.90 6.28
CA LEU A 69 0.21 -1.15 4.86
C LEU A 69 -0.58 -2.35 4.32
N ARG A 70 -0.80 -3.39 5.13
CA ARG A 70 -1.68 -4.52 4.77
C ARG A 70 -3.14 -4.08 4.67
N ARG A 71 -3.66 -3.38 5.68
CA ARG A 71 -5.03 -2.82 5.63
C ARG A 71 -5.25 -1.91 4.42
N TYR A 72 -4.28 -1.05 4.12
CA TYR A 72 -4.33 -0.20 2.93
C TYR A 72 -4.40 -1.00 1.63
N ARG A 73 -3.68 -2.13 1.55
CA ARG A 73 -3.75 -3.03 0.40
C ARG A 73 -5.11 -3.69 0.28
N ASP A 74 -5.64 -4.18 1.39
CA ASP A 74 -6.95 -4.84 1.44
C ASP A 74 -8.09 -3.88 1.05
N LEU A 75 -7.96 -2.59 1.39
CA LEU A 75 -8.89 -1.53 0.96
C LEU A 75 -8.83 -1.19 -0.53
N ASN A 76 -7.73 -1.54 -1.21
CA ASN A 76 -7.53 -1.28 -2.64
C ASN A 76 -7.68 -2.54 -3.51
N SER A 77 -7.70 -3.72 -2.91
CA SER A 77 -7.97 -4.97 -3.62
C SER A 77 -9.48 -5.18 -3.71
N ASP A 78 -10.14 -4.44 -4.60
CA ASP A 78 -11.48 -4.82 -5.01
C ASP A 78 -11.41 -6.10 -5.84
N ASP A 79 -11.95 -7.16 -5.26
CA ASP A 79 -12.31 -8.43 -5.88
C ASP A 79 -13.52 -8.22 -6.84
N PHE A 80 -13.32 -7.40 -7.89
CA PHE A 80 -14.35 -7.12 -8.91
C PHE A 80 -14.48 -8.24 -9.96
N ASP A 81 -13.68 -9.31 -9.88
CA ASP A 81 -13.68 -10.43 -10.82
C ASP A 81 -14.48 -11.64 -10.32
N GLN A 82 -15.78 -11.46 -10.00
CA GLN A 82 -16.68 -12.63 -9.91
C GLN A 82 -18.18 -12.33 -10.00
N HIS A 83 -18.63 -11.70 -11.09
CA HIS A 83 -20.01 -11.90 -11.57
C HIS A 83 -20.03 -12.20 -13.07
N SER A 84 -19.62 -13.42 -13.39
CA SER A 84 -19.91 -14.09 -14.66
C SER A 84 -21.43 -14.38 -14.72
N TYR A 85 -22.15 -13.52 -15.44
CA TYR A 85 -23.46 -13.91 -15.97
C TYR A 85 -23.26 -14.87 -17.17
N PRO A 86 -24.12 -15.89 -17.35
CA PRO A 86 -23.93 -16.88 -18.39
C PRO A 86 -24.15 -16.26 -19.76
N VAL A 87 -23.13 -16.34 -20.62
CA VAL A 87 -23.26 -16.11 -22.06
C VAL A 87 -23.90 -17.35 -22.66
N GLU A 88 -25.20 -17.27 -22.95
CA GLU A 88 -25.85 -18.24 -23.82
C GLU A 88 -25.29 -18.10 -25.25
N HIS A 89 -24.61 -19.14 -25.69
CA HIS A 89 -24.38 -19.39 -27.10
C HIS A 89 -25.71 -19.63 -27.80
N SER A 90 -26.02 -18.83 -28.82
CA SER A 90 -26.84 -19.32 -29.93
C SER A 90 -26.29 -18.80 -31.25
N ASN A 91 -25.39 -19.59 -31.83
CA ASN A 91 -25.29 -19.69 -33.27
C ASN A 91 -26.35 -20.70 -33.70
N GLN A 92 -27.38 -20.24 -34.41
CA GLN A 92 -27.97 -21.05 -35.48
C GLN A 92 -28.58 -20.14 -36.55
N VAL A 93 -27.93 -20.20 -37.70
CA VAL A 93 -28.39 -19.74 -39.00
C VAL A 93 -29.57 -20.62 -39.40
N GLU A 94 -30.73 -20.03 -39.66
CA GLU A 94 -31.71 -20.63 -40.57
C GLU A 94 -32.36 -19.55 -41.43
N ASN A 95 -32.02 -19.62 -42.72
CA ASN A 95 -32.71 -18.96 -43.81
C ASN A 95 -34.13 -19.50 -43.92
N THR A 96 -35.15 -18.64 -43.79
CA THR A 96 -36.37 -18.80 -44.59
C THR A 96 -37.04 -17.45 -44.88
N SER A 97 -37.35 -17.26 -46.15
CA SER A 97 -38.04 -16.14 -46.80
C SER A 97 -39.39 -15.77 -46.16
N PRO A 98 -39.79 -14.48 -46.15
CA PRO A 98 -41.19 -14.09 -46.05
C PRO A 98 -41.73 -13.64 -47.42
N LYS A 99 -42.71 -14.42 -47.90
CA LYS A 99 -43.68 -14.02 -48.93
C LYS A 99 -44.46 -12.77 -48.49
N ALA A 100 -44.66 -11.89 -49.46
CA ALA A 100 -45.46 -10.68 -49.39
C ALA A 100 -46.91 -10.92 -48.93
N CYS A 101 -47.43 -9.99 -48.14
CA CYS A 101 -48.85 -9.66 -48.09
C CYS A 101 -49.02 -8.13 -48.02
N ASN A 102 -49.75 -7.60 -49.01
CA ASN A 102 -50.11 -6.22 -49.18
C ASN A 102 -51.05 -5.74 -48.06
N LEU A 103 -50.75 -4.60 -47.43
CA LEU A 103 -51.73 -3.76 -46.72
C LEU A 103 -51.35 -2.28 -46.84
N SER A 104 -51.99 -1.64 -47.82
CA SER A 104 -52.57 -0.29 -47.81
C SER A 104 -52.04 0.78 -46.82
N CYS A 105 -51.13 1.61 -47.35
CA CYS A 105 -51.17 3.08 -47.35
C CYS A 105 -51.59 3.83 -46.06
N LYS A 106 -50.58 4.29 -45.27
CA LYS A 106 -50.44 5.68 -44.76
C LYS A 106 -49.21 5.99 -43.86
N ASP A 107 -48.20 5.13 -43.74
CA ASP A 107 -47.08 5.31 -42.77
C ASP A 107 -45.67 5.55 -43.35
N ASP A 108 -45.54 5.91 -44.62
CA ASP A 108 -44.23 6.00 -45.29
C ASP A 108 -43.32 7.12 -44.73
N LYS A 109 -43.91 8.22 -44.26
CA LYS A 109 -43.16 9.33 -43.63
C LYS A 109 -42.59 8.95 -42.26
N THR A 110 -43.26 8.04 -41.55
CA THR A 110 -42.89 7.61 -40.20
C THR A 110 -41.69 6.67 -40.27
N TYR A 111 -41.67 5.75 -41.24
CA TYR A 111 -40.54 4.88 -41.51
C TYR A 111 -39.32 5.63 -42.03
N GLN A 112 -39.48 6.62 -42.91
CA GLN A 112 -38.36 7.46 -43.35
C GLN A 112 -37.76 8.31 -42.21
N ARG A 113 -38.61 8.83 -41.30
CA ARG A 113 -38.12 9.50 -40.09
C ARG A 113 -37.37 8.57 -39.16
N LEU A 114 -37.88 7.35 -38.96
CA LEU A 114 -37.25 6.35 -38.11
C LEU A 114 -35.90 5.89 -38.70
N ALA A 115 -35.83 5.68 -40.01
CA ALA A 115 -34.59 5.37 -40.72
C ALA A 115 -33.56 6.49 -40.56
N GLY A 116 -33.95 7.76 -40.77
CA GLY A 116 -33.04 8.90 -40.55
C GLY A 116 -32.58 9.05 -39.09
N MET A 117 -33.42 8.71 -38.11
CA MET A 117 -33.02 8.64 -36.70
C MET A 117 -32.03 7.50 -36.45
N MET A 118 -32.22 6.34 -37.09
CA MET A 118 -31.31 5.20 -36.98
C MET A 118 -29.93 5.53 -37.56
N ASP A 119 -29.86 6.17 -38.74
CA ASP A 119 -28.62 6.64 -39.37
C ASP A 119 -27.90 7.67 -38.48
N THR A 120 -28.67 8.54 -37.82
CA THR A 120 -28.12 9.53 -36.88
C THR A 120 -27.53 8.82 -35.66
N ILE A 121 -28.21 7.82 -35.11
CA ILE A 121 -27.73 7.02 -33.98
C ILE A 121 -26.45 6.27 -34.37
N GLU A 122 -26.42 5.63 -35.54
CA GLU A 122 -25.23 4.92 -36.04
C GLU A 122 -24.04 5.85 -36.24
N SER A 123 -24.27 7.03 -36.84
CA SER A 123 -23.22 8.05 -37.01
C SER A 123 -22.68 8.53 -35.66
N THR A 124 -23.56 8.71 -34.67
CA THR A 124 -23.18 9.12 -33.32
C THR A 124 -22.41 8.01 -32.59
N LEU A 125 -22.86 6.76 -32.74
CA LEU A 125 -22.21 5.58 -32.17
C LEU A 125 -20.81 5.37 -32.78
N ALA A 126 -20.66 5.56 -34.09
CA ALA A 126 -19.36 5.49 -34.77
C ALA A 126 -18.39 6.60 -34.32
N LYS A 127 -18.90 7.80 -34.00
CA LYS A 127 -18.09 8.88 -33.40
C LYS A 127 -17.68 8.54 -31.97
N HIS A 128 -18.58 8.02 -31.15
CA HIS A 128 -18.28 7.59 -29.79
C HIS A 128 -17.28 6.43 -29.76
N SER A 129 -17.44 5.44 -30.64
CA SER A 129 -16.51 4.32 -30.78
C SER A 129 -15.08 4.79 -31.12
N ARG A 130 -14.94 5.74 -32.05
CA ARG A 130 -13.65 6.37 -32.35
C ARG A 130 -13.07 7.12 -31.14
N LYS A 131 -13.91 7.84 -30.39
CA LYS A 131 -13.48 8.55 -29.19
C LYS A 131 -13.01 7.59 -28.08
N ILE A 132 -13.70 6.47 -27.89
CA ILE A 132 -13.32 5.41 -26.95
C ILE A 132 -11.98 4.80 -27.35
N LYS A 133 -11.77 4.46 -28.63
CA LYS A 133 -10.46 3.96 -29.11
C LYS A 133 -9.32 4.95 -28.84
N ASN A 134 -9.54 6.25 -29.09
CA ASN A 134 -8.54 7.27 -28.80
C ASN A 134 -8.24 7.39 -27.30
N LEU A 135 -9.25 7.26 -26.44
CA LEU A 135 -9.06 7.26 -24.99
C LEU A 135 -8.30 6.03 -24.51
N GLN A 136 -8.63 4.84 -25.04
CA GLN A 136 -7.91 3.60 -24.73
C GLN A 136 -6.43 3.69 -25.13
N GLN A 137 -6.14 4.24 -26.32
CA GLN A 137 -4.75 4.44 -26.77
C GLN A 137 -3.98 5.43 -25.88
N LYS A 138 -4.63 6.51 -25.44
CA LYS A 138 -4.02 7.45 -24.49
C LYS A 138 -3.78 6.80 -23.13
N SER A 139 -4.75 6.03 -22.63
CA SER A 139 -4.64 5.29 -21.37
C SER A 139 -3.45 4.34 -21.39
N LEU A 140 -3.29 3.57 -22.47
CA LEU A 140 -2.15 2.67 -22.65
C LEU A 140 -0.81 3.44 -22.65
N GLY A 141 -0.77 4.60 -23.31
CA GLY A 141 0.42 5.46 -23.28
C GLY A 141 0.76 6.02 -21.90
N HIS A 142 -0.26 6.35 -21.09
CA HIS A 142 -0.06 6.74 -19.70
C HIS A 142 0.45 5.57 -18.85
N GLU A 143 -0.08 4.37 -19.05
CA GLU A 143 0.33 3.17 -18.34
C GLU A 143 1.79 2.81 -18.62
N THR A 144 2.23 2.87 -19.88
CA THR A 144 3.65 2.66 -20.24
C THR A 144 4.56 3.70 -19.59
N ARG A 145 4.14 4.96 -19.51
CA ARG A 145 4.91 6.01 -18.81
C ARG A 145 5.02 5.74 -17.32
N ILE A 146 3.92 5.35 -16.68
CA ILE A 146 3.91 5.01 -15.25
C ILE A 146 4.85 3.83 -14.98
N GLN A 147 4.82 2.77 -15.81
CA GLN A 147 5.74 1.64 -15.66
C GLN A 147 7.21 2.05 -15.83
N SER A 148 7.52 2.92 -16.79
CA SER A 148 8.87 3.46 -16.96
C SER A 148 9.35 4.26 -15.75
N THR A 149 8.49 5.10 -15.16
CA THR A 149 8.84 5.87 -13.96
C THR A 149 9.03 4.97 -12.75
N LEU A 150 8.21 3.92 -12.59
CA LEU A 150 8.37 2.93 -11.53
C LEU A 150 9.73 2.22 -11.59
N LEU A 151 10.16 1.82 -12.80
CA LEU A 151 11.48 1.21 -12.99
C LEU A 151 12.62 2.16 -12.59
N GLN A 152 12.54 3.44 -12.98
CA GLN A 152 13.54 4.44 -12.58
C GLN A 152 13.57 4.66 -11.06
N ILE A 153 12.42 4.67 -10.39
CA ILE A 153 12.36 4.79 -8.93
C ILE A 153 13.06 3.59 -8.28
N GLN A 154 12.81 2.39 -8.79
CA GLN A 154 13.42 1.17 -8.27
C GLN A 154 14.95 1.14 -8.51
N GLU A 155 15.42 1.59 -9.67
CA GLU A 155 16.86 1.75 -9.95
C GLU A 155 17.50 2.77 -9.00
N ASN A 156 16.86 3.91 -8.77
CA ASN A 156 17.36 4.91 -7.84
C ASN A 156 17.39 4.37 -6.40
N GLU A 157 16.35 3.67 -5.96
CA GLU A 157 16.28 3.09 -4.62
C GLU A 157 17.39 2.04 -4.38
N THR A 158 17.65 1.18 -5.37
CA THR A 158 18.76 0.22 -5.31
C THR A 158 20.12 0.93 -5.28
N GLN A 159 20.29 2.03 -6.03
CA GLN A 159 21.50 2.84 -5.99
C GLN A 159 21.71 3.52 -4.62
N TYR A 160 20.65 4.10 -4.03
CA TYR A 160 20.73 4.72 -2.71
C TYR A 160 21.06 3.70 -1.63
N ASN A 161 20.44 2.51 -1.66
CA ASN A 161 20.74 1.44 -0.74
C ASN A 161 22.20 0.97 -0.87
N SER A 162 22.73 0.85 -2.09
CA SER A 162 24.13 0.50 -2.30
C SER A 162 25.08 1.55 -1.71
N LYS A 163 24.79 2.84 -1.91
CA LYS A 163 25.62 3.94 -1.36
C LYS A 163 25.52 4.01 0.16
N PHE A 164 24.35 3.75 0.72
CA PHE A 164 24.14 3.71 2.15
C PHE A 164 24.93 2.57 2.81
N GLU A 165 24.94 1.38 2.21
CA GLU A 165 25.75 0.25 2.67
C GLU A 165 27.27 0.55 2.62
N GLU A 166 27.74 1.25 1.58
CA GLU A 166 29.13 1.69 1.50
C GLU A 166 29.48 2.67 2.63
N PHE A 167 28.59 3.64 2.89
CA PHE A 167 28.75 4.58 4.01
C PHE A 167 28.77 3.88 5.37
N ILE A 168 27.90 2.89 5.60
CA ILE A 168 27.89 2.10 6.83
C ILE A 168 29.20 1.31 7.00
N LYS A 169 29.75 0.75 5.92
CA LYS A 169 31.05 0.06 5.97
C LYS A 169 32.19 1.01 6.32
N GLU A 170 32.23 2.22 5.73
CA GLU A 170 33.22 3.23 6.09
C GLU A 170 33.09 3.65 7.57
N PHE A 171 31.87 3.87 8.03
CA PHE A 171 31.61 4.24 9.43
C PHE A 171 32.05 3.15 10.40
N GLN A 172 31.79 1.88 10.08
CA GLN A 172 32.28 0.74 10.85
C GLN A 172 33.82 0.68 10.84
N GLY A 173 34.46 0.93 9.69
CA GLY A 173 35.91 1.01 9.58
C GLY A 173 36.51 2.12 10.46
N ALA A 174 35.90 3.31 10.45
CA ALA A 174 36.30 4.41 11.31
C ALA A 174 36.11 4.09 12.80
N SER A 175 35.01 3.41 13.16
CA SER A 175 34.76 2.97 14.53
C SER A 175 35.82 1.96 15.01
N GLN A 176 36.18 0.98 14.19
CA GLN A 176 37.24 0.02 14.49
C GLN A 176 38.60 0.71 14.64
N PHE A 177 38.90 1.68 13.77
CA PHE A 177 40.12 2.49 13.89
C PHE A 177 40.17 3.24 15.22
N MET A 178 39.09 3.92 15.62
CA MET A 178 39.00 4.63 16.89
C MET A 178 39.19 3.69 18.09
N SER A 179 38.61 2.48 18.05
CA SER A 179 38.79 1.47 19.10
C SER A 179 40.25 0.99 19.19
N SER A 180 40.92 0.82 18.05
CA SER A 180 42.35 0.45 18.01
C SER A 180 43.22 1.57 18.59
N LEU A 181 42.93 2.82 18.23
CA LEU A 181 43.65 3.99 18.71
C LEU A 181 43.47 4.19 20.22
N GLN A 182 42.26 3.97 20.73
CA GLN A 182 41.98 3.95 22.16
C GLN A 182 42.79 2.86 22.87
N THR A 183 42.84 1.64 22.31
CA THR A 183 43.62 0.53 22.87
C THR A 183 45.12 0.85 22.91
N GLN A 184 45.65 1.48 21.84
CA GLN A 184 47.04 1.94 21.79
C GLN A 184 47.31 3.02 22.83
N ASN A 185 46.42 3.99 23.00
CA ASN A 185 46.55 5.03 24.03
C ASN A 185 46.55 4.43 25.43
N THR A 186 45.68 3.45 25.73
CA THR A 186 45.68 2.74 27.02
C THR A 186 47.00 2.00 27.23
N THR A 187 47.52 1.33 26.20
CA THR A 187 48.81 0.62 26.27
C THR A 187 49.97 1.57 26.53
N LEU A 188 49.98 2.73 25.85
CA LEU A 188 51.00 3.75 26.04
C LEU A 188 50.91 4.35 27.45
N SER A 189 49.70 4.64 27.93
CA SER A 189 49.46 5.13 29.29
C SER A 189 50.01 4.17 30.35
N ASN A 190 49.77 2.86 30.19
CA ASN A 190 50.29 1.85 31.10
C ASN A 190 51.82 1.80 31.08
N LYS A 191 52.45 1.89 29.90
CA LYS A 191 53.92 1.95 29.79
C LYS A 191 54.52 3.21 30.43
N VAL A 192 53.82 4.34 30.32
CA VAL A 192 54.25 5.59 30.98
C VAL A 192 54.22 5.40 32.49
N MET A 193 53.17 4.78 33.04
CA MET A 193 53.11 4.45 34.47
C MET A 193 54.22 3.49 34.90
N GLU A 194 54.48 2.41 34.15
CA GLU A 194 55.58 1.49 34.46
C GLU A 194 56.94 2.19 34.44
N ASN A 195 57.18 3.08 33.47
CA ASN A 195 58.40 3.86 33.42
C ASN A 195 58.50 4.85 34.59
N GLU A 196 57.39 5.44 35.01
CA GLU A 196 57.34 6.33 36.18
C GLU A 196 57.73 5.57 37.45
N GLU A 197 57.22 4.35 37.65
CA GLU A 197 57.61 3.46 38.76
C GLU A 197 59.11 3.10 38.71
N GLN A 198 59.64 2.76 37.53
CA GLN A 198 61.08 2.47 37.37
C GLN A 198 61.95 3.68 37.68
N ILE A 199 61.52 4.89 37.29
CA ILE A 199 62.23 6.14 37.62
C ILE A 199 62.23 6.35 39.13
N ILE A 200 61.10 6.13 39.81
CA ILE A 200 61.03 6.23 41.28
C ILE A 200 62.01 5.25 41.94
N GLU A 201 62.08 4.00 41.47
CA GLU A 201 63.03 3.00 41.98
C GLU A 201 64.49 3.39 41.73
N MET A 202 64.80 3.93 40.55
CA MET A 202 66.14 4.43 40.20
C MET A 202 66.54 5.63 41.07
N VAL A 203 65.61 6.53 41.37
CA VAL A 203 65.85 7.67 42.28
C VAL A 203 66.16 7.17 43.70
N ASN A 204 65.41 6.17 44.19
CA ASN A 204 65.65 5.57 45.50
C ASN A 204 67.00 4.83 45.60
N THR A 205 67.44 4.16 44.53
CA THR A 205 68.77 3.52 44.47
C THR A 205 69.90 4.56 44.36
N THR A 206 69.66 5.67 43.66
CA THR A 206 70.62 6.79 43.58
C THR A 206 70.77 7.50 44.94
N GLU A 207 69.69 7.61 45.71
CA GLU A 207 69.69 8.10 47.09
C GLU A 207 70.54 7.21 48.01
N THR A 208 70.44 5.88 47.89
CA THR A 208 71.28 4.95 48.66
C THR A 208 72.75 5.01 48.26
N LEU A 209 73.07 5.18 46.98
CA LEU A 209 74.45 5.36 46.50
C LEU A 209 75.08 6.69 46.95
N ARG A 210 74.28 7.68 47.36
CA ARG A 210 74.78 8.96 47.87
C ARG A 210 75.53 8.84 49.21
N HIS A 211 75.25 7.78 49.97
CA HIS A 211 75.94 7.48 51.24
C HIS A 211 77.24 6.67 51.07
N LEU A 212 77.51 6.16 49.86
CA LEU A 212 78.69 5.34 49.57
C LEU A 212 80.04 6.06 49.79
N PRO A 213 80.20 7.36 49.48
CA PRO A 213 81.46 8.06 49.75
C PRO A 213 81.81 8.17 51.24
N GLN A 214 80.80 8.24 52.12
CA GLN A 214 81.02 8.28 53.58
C GLN A 214 81.46 6.90 54.11
N GLU A 215 80.92 5.82 53.55
CA GLU A 215 81.31 4.45 53.91
C GLU A 215 82.72 4.11 53.36
N VAL A 216 83.07 4.58 52.16
CA VAL A 216 84.41 4.37 51.58
C VAL A 216 85.48 5.12 52.37
N GLU A 217 85.21 6.34 52.84
CA GLU A 217 86.16 7.09 53.68
C GLU A 217 86.34 6.43 55.06
N TYR A 218 85.27 5.88 55.64
CA TYR A 218 85.33 5.09 56.89
C TYR A 218 86.17 3.80 56.73
N GLN A 219 86.04 3.07 55.62
CA GLN A 219 86.85 1.87 55.37
C GLN A 219 88.33 2.20 55.09
N LYS A 220 88.62 3.38 54.52
CA LYS A 220 89.98 3.88 54.27
C LYS A 220 90.71 4.24 55.57
N GLU A 221 90.07 4.95 56.50
CA GLU A 221 90.63 5.20 57.84
C GLU A 221 90.93 3.90 58.61
N ARG A 222 90.09 2.87 58.42
CA ARG A 222 90.30 1.55 59.03
C ARG A 222 91.51 0.81 58.46
N LEU A 223 91.79 0.95 57.17
CA LEU A 223 92.95 0.33 56.52
C LEU A 223 94.27 1.03 56.91
N GLU A 224 94.26 2.36 57.04
CA GLU A 224 95.43 3.14 57.45
C GLU A 224 95.87 2.82 58.90
N SER A 225 94.92 2.48 59.78
CA SER A 225 95.21 1.98 61.13
C SER A 225 95.86 0.58 61.17
N PHE A 226 95.67 -0.22 60.12
CA PHE A 226 96.21 -1.59 60.03
C PHE A 226 97.65 -1.62 59.48
N VAL A 227 98.04 -0.60 58.72
CA VAL A 227 99.39 -0.48 58.13
C VAL A 227 100.41 0.09 59.13
N GLN A 228 99.97 0.86 60.14
CA GLN A 228 100.86 1.37 61.20
C GLN A 228 101.21 0.35 62.30
N ALA A 229 100.63 -0.85 62.30
CA ALA A 229 100.80 -1.85 63.35
C ALA A 229 101.86 -2.94 63.06
N ASN A 230 102.52 -2.92 61.89
CA ASN A 230 103.39 -4.03 61.44
C ASN A 230 104.80 -3.61 60.97
N GLU A 231 105.42 -2.64 61.65
CA GLU A 231 106.85 -2.33 61.48
C GLU A 231 107.55 -2.09 62.84
N SER A 232 107.74 -3.14 63.64
CA SER A 232 108.79 -3.17 64.68
C SER A 232 109.02 -4.56 65.26
N GLU A 233 109.80 -5.40 64.58
CA GLU A 233 110.62 -6.42 65.24
C GLU A 233 111.55 -7.04 64.18
N ASP A 234 112.82 -6.61 64.18
CA ASP A 234 113.97 -7.53 64.25
C ASP A 234 115.27 -6.78 63.87
N LYS A 235 116.13 -6.55 64.88
CA LYS A 235 117.59 -6.77 64.82
C LYS A 235 118.29 -6.20 66.05
N GLY A 236 118.92 -7.10 66.81
CA GLY A 236 119.81 -6.78 67.92
C GLY A 236 121.02 -7.70 67.97
N HIS A 237 122.20 -7.06 68.03
CA HIS A 237 123.52 -7.55 68.46
C HIS A 237 124.45 -8.11 67.37
N VAL A 238 125.62 -7.54 67.04
CA VAL A 238 126.70 -6.76 67.69
C VAL A 238 128.00 -7.57 67.59
N LEU A 239 128.99 -6.91 67.00
CA LEU A 239 130.41 -7.22 66.94
C LEU A 239 131.01 -7.73 68.26
N LYS A 240 131.87 -8.76 68.18
CA LYS A 240 133.11 -8.94 68.97
C LYS A 240 134.04 -9.87 68.15
N MET A 241 135.05 -9.40 67.44
CA MET A 241 136.32 -8.79 67.89
C MET A 241 137.39 -9.85 68.20
N ASP A 242 138.53 -9.72 67.50
CA ASP A 242 139.88 -9.94 68.03
C ASP A 242 140.31 -11.32 68.55
N GLU A 243 139.71 -12.42 68.08
CA GLU A 243 140.40 -13.73 67.97
C GLU A 243 140.82 -14.04 66.51
N VAL A 244 140.58 -13.08 65.61
CA VAL A 244 140.77 -13.14 64.14
C VAL A 244 142.24 -13.20 63.69
N MET A 245 143.21 -13.00 64.57
CA MET A 245 144.60 -12.79 64.14
C MET A 245 145.52 -14.01 64.27
N GLN A 246 145.06 -15.14 64.85
CA GLN A 246 145.87 -16.38 64.93
C GLN A 246 145.26 -17.59 64.20
N GLU A 247 143.98 -17.55 63.83
CA GLU A 247 143.31 -18.60 63.04
C GLU A 247 143.38 -18.34 61.51
N HIS A 248 143.93 -17.19 61.10
CA HIS A 248 143.99 -16.78 59.69
C HIS A 248 144.92 -17.62 58.80
N THR A 249 145.76 -18.49 59.37
CA THR A 249 146.58 -19.44 58.59
C THR A 249 145.85 -20.76 58.31
N SER A 250 144.83 -21.13 59.10
CA SER A 250 143.97 -22.31 58.84
C SER A 250 142.76 -21.96 57.95
N ASN A 251 142.29 -20.73 58.02
CA ASN A 251 141.14 -20.23 57.25
C ASN A 251 141.34 -20.16 55.73
N ILE A 252 142.58 -20.08 55.22
CA ILE A 252 142.83 -20.08 53.76
C ILE A 252 142.44 -21.42 53.09
N GLN A 253 142.49 -22.54 53.82
CA GLN A 253 142.03 -23.85 53.31
C GLN A 253 140.51 -24.08 53.46
N GLN A 254 139.85 -23.46 54.45
CA GLN A 254 138.39 -23.43 54.56
C GLN A 254 137.72 -22.42 53.60
N LEU A 255 138.43 -21.37 53.18
CA LEU A 255 137.89 -20.37 52.25
C LEU A 255 137.61 -20.98 50.87
N ASN A 256 138.42 -21.96 50.44
CA ASN A 256 138.21 -22.67 49.18
C ASN A 256 136.96 -23.56 49.18
N THR A 257 136.60 -24.15 50.32
CA THR A 257 135.35 -24.93 50.47
C THR A 257 134.12 -24.04 50.67
N LYS A 258 134.27 -22.86 51.29
CA LYS A 258 133.20 -21.85 51.39
C LYS A 258 132.90 -21.19 50.03
N TYR A 259 133.90 -21.01 49.17
CA TYR A 259 133.71 -20.46 47.82
C TYR A 259 132.87 -21.41 46.94
N GLU A 260 133.11 -22.72 47.02
CA GLU A 260 132.28 -23.75 46.36
C GLU A 260 130.84 -23.81 46.89
N HIS A 261 130.64 -23.60 48.20
CA HIS A 261 129.29 -23.52 48.76
C HIS A 261 128.56 -22.23 48.31
N LEU A 262 129.28 -21.10 48.19
CA LEU A 262 128.69 -19.86 47.68
C LEU A 262 128.32 -19.98 46.20
N LEU A 263 129.15 -20.66 45.40
CA LEU A 263 128.87 -20.93 43.99
C LEU A 263 127.59 -21.75 43.82
N ASN A 264 127.41 -22.80 44.63
CA ASN A 264 126.18 -23.61 44.65
C ASN A 264 124.94 -22.83 45.12
N LEU A 265 125.09 -21.93 46.10
CA LEU A 265 124.00 -21.04 46.54
C LEU A 265 123.61 -20.05 45.46
N ILE A 266 124.57 -19.46 44.75
CA ILE A 266 124.31 -18.57 43.61
C ILE A 266 123.59 -19.34 42.50
N GLN A 267 124.00 -20.58 42.22
CA GLN A 267 123.38 -21.40 41.19
C GLN A 267 121.96 -21.88 41.59
N THR A 268 121.72 -22.11 42.87
CA THR A 268 120.39 -22.40 43.42
C THR A 268 119.49 -21.18 43.32
N ASN A 269 119.98 -20.00 43.71
CA ASN A 269 119.24 -18.75 43.58
C ASN A 269 118.97 -18.37 42.11
N GLU A 270 119.91 -18.62 41.18
CA GLU A 270 119.66 -18.46 39.75
C GLU A 270 118.54 -19.39 39.25
N ASN A 271 118.47 -20.62 39.76
CA ASN A 271 117.43 -21.56 39.40
C ASN A 271 116.06 -21.19 39.99
N GLU A 272 116.02 -20.68 41.22
CA GLU A 272 114.80 -20.15 41.84
C GLU A 272 114.31 -18.87 41.14
N ILE A 273 115.23 -17.96 40.78
CA ILE A 273 114.90 -16.76 39.98
C ILE A 273 114.38 -17.18 38.60
N ARG A 274 114.99 -18.17 37.94
CA ARG A 274 114.48 -18.74 36.67
C ARG A 274 113.09 -19.36 36.84
N GLN A 275 112.82 -20.06 37.93
CA GLN A 275 111.49 -20.63 38.20
C GLN A 275 110.44 -19.55 38.47
N ILE A 276 110.75 -18.52 39.27
CA ILE A 276 109.85 -17.39 39.53
C ILE A 276 109.58 -16.58 38.24
N GLN A 277 110.60 -16.36 37.41
CA GLN A 277 110.43 -15.71 36.10
C GLN A 277 109.58 -16.56 35.14
N THR A 278 109.74 -17.89 35.16
CA THR A 278 108.95 -18.80 34.30
C THR A 278 107.50 -18.89 34.76
N CYS A 279 107.24 -18.96 36.08
CA CYS A 279 105.90 -19.04 36.66
C CYS A 279 105.11 -17.72 36.48
N ASN A 280 105.72 -16.57 36.80
CA ASN A 280 105.06 -15.27 36.61
C ASN A 280 104.82 -14.94 35.13
N ALA A 281 105.73 -15.32 34.22
CA ALA A 281 105.53 -15.06 32.79
C ALA A 281 104.42 -15.93 32.20
N THR A 282 104.34 -17.22 32.54
CA THR A 282 103.37 -18.14 31.91
C THR A 282 101.95 -18.01 32.44
N GLU A 283 101.77 -17.81 33.75
CA GLU A 283 100.44 -17.73 34.36
C GLU A 283 99.74 -16.39 34.03
N THR A 284 100.51 -15.29 34.06
CA THR A 284 100.00 -13.95 33.70
C THR A 284 99.69 -13.85 32.20
N LEU A 285 100.53 -14.41 31.31
CA LEU A 285 100.23 -14.45 29.87
C LEU A 285 99.01 -15.32 29.57
N SER A 286 98.87 -16.48 30.24
CA SER A 286 97.71 -17.35 30.04
C SER A 286 96.40 -16.64 30.41
N HIS A 287 96.36 -15.96 31.56
CA HIS A 287 95.18 -15.25 32.03
C HIS A 287 94.84 -14.03 31.16
N ILE A 288 95.86 -13.28 30.69
CA ILE A 288 95.68 -12.17 29.76
C ILE A 288 95.17 -12.67 28.40
N LYS A 289 95.72 -13.78 27.89
CA LYS A 289 95.33 -14.38 26.61
C LYS A 289 93.88 -14.88 26.64
N GLN A 290 93.46 -15.47 27.77
CA GLN A 290 92.07 -15.91 27.98
C GLN A 290 91.08 -14.72 28.08
N LYS A 291 91.47 -13.62 28.73
CA LYS A 291 90.67 -12.39 28.76
C LYS A 291 90.56 -11.75 27.37
N LEU A 292 91.65 -11.73 26.62
CA LEU A 292 91.66 -11.25 25.23
C LEU A 292 90.72 -12.06 24.35
N THR A 293 90.77 -13.39 24.39
CA THR A 293 89.85 -14.24 23.62
C THR A 293 88.39 -14.00 24.01
N LYS A 294 88.09 -13.82 25.30
CA LYS A 294 86.73 -13.52 25.74
C LYS A 294 86.25 -12.16 25.26
N HIS A 295 87.11 -11.14 25.30
CA HIS A 295 86.77 -9.82 24.77
C HIS A 295 86.58 -9.83 23.25
N GLU A 296 87.34 -10.65 22.53
CA GLU A 296 87.19 -10.83 21.08
C GLU A 296 85.84 -11.48 20.73
N GLU A 297 85.42 -12.51 21.47
CA GLU A 297 84.10 -13.12 21.33
C GLU A 297 82.95 -12.14 21.66
N ASP A 298 83.12 -11.30 22.68
CA ASP A 298 82.15 -10.28 23.04
C ASP A 298 82.07 -9.16 21.98
N LEU A 299 83.20 -8.80 21.37
CA LEU A 299 83.28 -7.87 20.23
C LEU A 299 82.54 -8.41 19.01
N GLU A 300 82.76 -9.67 18.63
CA GLU A 300 82.02 -10.32 17.54
C GLU A 300 80.51 -10.35 17.83
N ARG A 301 80.10 -10.65 19.07
CA ARG A 301 78.69 -10.63 19.46
C ARG A 301 78.07 -9.24 19.31
N ILE A 302 78.78 -8.20 19.75
CA ILE A 302 78.32 -6.81 19.63
C ILE A 302 78.21 -6.41 18.16
N GLU A 303 79.17 -6.81 17.32
CA GLU A 303 79.18 -6.49 15.91
C GLU A 303 78.03 -7.16 15.15
N ILE A 304 77.74 -8.43 15.45
CA ILE A 304 76.57 -9.15 14.92
C ILE A 304 75.27 -8.46 15.34
N ASN A 305 75.10 -8.17 16.64
CA ASN A 305 73.90 -7.50 17.14
C ASN A 305 73.71 -6.11 16.51
N HIS A 306 74.79 -5.34 16.35
CA HIS A 306 74.73 -4.04 15.70
C HIS A 306 74.32 -4.16 14.23
N LYS A 307 74.84 -5.18 13.52
CA LYS A 307 74.47 -5.45 12.13
C LYS A 307 72.99 -5.84 11.99
N GLU A 308 72.49 -6.73 12.83
CA GLU A 308 71.08 -7.14 12.84
C GLU A 308 70.14 -5.97 13.20
N MET A 309 70.54 -5.13 14.16
CA MET A 309 69.81 -3.93 14.53
C MET A 309 69.77 -2.92 13.37
N SER A 310 70.90 -2.72 12.69
CA SER A 310 71.01 -1.85 11.51
C SER A 310 70.13 -2.35 10.36
N ASP A 311 70.13 -3.65 10.08
CA ASP A 311 69.27 -4.26 9.05
C ASP A 311 67.79 -4.16 9.41
N THR A 312 67.44 -4.32 10.68
CA THR A 312 66.06 -4.16 11.16
C THR A 312 65.59 -2.72 11.03
N ASN A 313 66.44 -1.76 11.37
CA ASN A 313 66.15 -0.33 11.23
C ASN A 313 66.03 0.06 9.75
N ARG A 314 66.88 -0.48 8.88
CA ARG A 314 66.77 -0.30 7.42
C ARG A 314 65.43 -0.79 6.88
N LYS A 315 65.00 -2.00 7.24
CA LYS A 315 63.69 -2.54 6.84
C LYS A 315 62.52 -1.67 7.33
N LYS A 316 62.57 -1.19 8.57
CA LYS A 316 61.55 -0.26 9.11
C LYS A 316 61.53 1.06 8.35
N MET A 317 62.70 1.59 7.98
CA MET A 317 62.82 2.81 7.19
C MET A 317 62.22 2.63 5.79
N ASP A 318 62.49 1.48 5.15
CA ASP A 318 61.92 1.15 3.84
C ASP A 318 60.38 1.04 3.91
N ASP A 319 59.83 0.40 4.94
CA ASP A 319 58.38 0.29 5.17
C ASP A 319 57.73 1.67 5.43
N ILE A 320 58.38 2.52 6.24
CA ILE A 320 57.93 3.90 6.47
C ILE A 320 57.93 4.68 5.16
N ASN A 321 58.97 4.54 4.35
CA ASN A 321 59.08 5.26 3.08
C ASN A 321 58.02 4.79 2.07
N ALA A 322 57.74 3.48 2.00
CA ALA A 322 56.66 2.93 1.19
C ALA A 322 55.28 3.46 1.64
N LYS A 323 55.03 3.53 2.95
CA LYS A 323 53.79 4.12 3.51
C LYS A 323 53.69 5.61 3.21
N LEU A 324 54.79 6.34 3.29
CA LEU A 324 54.84 7.77 2.97
C LEU A 324 54.48 8.01 1.49
N GLN A 325 55.00 7.18 0.59
CA GLN A 325 54.69 7.25 -0.83
C GLN A 325 53.21 6.95 -1.11
N ALA A 326 52.65 5.88 -0.51
CA ALA A 326 51.23 5.55 -0.65
C ALA A 326 50.31 6.67 -0.13
N HIS A 327 50.67 7.29 1.00
CA HIS A 327 49.93 8.47 1.51
C HIS A 327 50.05 9.69 0.59
N SER A 328 51.21 9.92 -0.02
CA SER A 328 51.40 10.99 -1.01
C SER A 328 50.51 10.80 -2.24
N GLU A 329 50.39 9.57 -2.74
CA GLU A 329 49.50 9.24 -3.85
C GLU A 329 48.03 9.44 -3.46
N THR A 330 47.65 8.99 -2.27
CA THR A 330 46.29 9.18 -1.73
C THR A 330 45.95 10.68 -1.60
N THR A 331 46.88 11.48 -1.11
CA THR A 331 46.72 12.93 -0.98
C THR A 331 46.55 13.61 -2.34
N SER A 332 47.32 13.16 -3.34
CA SER A 332 47.20 13.66 -4.72
C SER A 332 45.84 13.34 -5.33
N ASN A 333 45.33 12.12 -5.10
CA ASN A 333 43.99 11.73 -5.57
C ASN A 333 42.88 12.55 -4.88
N LEU A 334 43.00 12.78 -3.58
CA LEU A 334 42.06 13.63 -2.84
C LEU A 334 42.07 15.08 -3.35
N GLN A 335 43.25 15.61 -3.69
CA GLN A 335 43.38 16.95 -4.29
C GLN A 335 42.64 17.04 -5.63
N ILE A 336 42.80 16.05 -6.51
CA ILE A 336 42.09 15.98 -7.80
C ILE A 336 40.57 15.92 -7.58
N ASN A 337 40.12 15.13 -6.61
CA ASN A 337 38.70 15.03 -6.28
C ASN A 337 38.15 16.36 -5.74
N PHE A 338 38.92 17.06 -4.91
CA PHE A 338 38.56 18.37 -4.38
C PHE A 338 38.41 19.40 -5.51
N GLU A 339 39.35 19.45 -6.45
CA GLU A 339 39.28 20.33 -7.63
C GLU A 339 38.06 20.00 -8.51
N SER A 340 37.73 18.71 -8.68
CA SER A 340 36.53 18.27 -9.39
C SER A 340 35.25 18.73 -8.70
N LEU A 341 35.14 18.55 -7.38
CA LEU A 341 34.00 19.02 -6.59
C LEU A 341 33.86 20.54 -6.64
N GLN A 342 34.97 21.27 -6.61
CA GLN A 342 34.97 22.73 -6.71
C GLN A 342 34.48 23.20 -8.09
N SER A 343 34.83 22.49 -9.16
CA SER A 343 34.29 22.72 -10.51
C SER A 343 32.78 22.46 -10.56
N GLN A 344 32.31 21.34 -9.99
CA GLN A 344 30.87 21.03 -9.92
C GLN A 344 30.07 22.08 -9.15
N LEU A 345 30.61 22.58 -8.03
CA LEU A 345 29.98 23.63 -7.24
C LEU A 345 29.83 24.93 -8.03
N ASN A 346 30.83 25.27 -8.86
CA ASN A 346 30.75 26.45 -9.73
C ASN A 346 29.69 26.29 -10.83
N ASN A 347 29.58 25.11 -11.44
CA ASN A 347 28.53 24.84 -12.42
C ASN A 347 27.12 24.95 -11.81
N LEU A 348 26.92 24.34 -10.63
CA LEU A 348 25.66 24.47 -9.87
C LEU A 348 25.33 25.93 -9.57
N LYS A 349 26.33 26.74 -9.21
CA LYS A 349 26.14 28.18 -8.95
C LYS A 349 25.67 28.93 -10.20
N ASP A 350 26.13 28.56 -11.39
CA ASP A 350 25.69 29.18 -12.63
C ASP A 350 24.28 28.70 -13.05
N ASP A 351 23.93 27.44 -12.81
CA ASP A 351 22.57 26.92 -12.98
C ASP A 351 21.56 27.64 -12.06
N PHE A 352 21.96 27.94 -10.83
CA PHE A 352 21.14 28.76 -9.90
C PHE A 352 20.90 30.16 -10.45
N LYS A 353 21.92 30.83 -11.00
CA LYS A 353 21.75 32.15 -11.64
C LYS A 353 20.79 32.09 -12.83
N HIS A 354 20.86 31.04 -13.64
CA HIS A 354 19.92 30.84 -14.74
C HIS A 354 18.49 30.65 -14.22
N THR A 355 18.32 29.85 -13.16
CA THR A 355 17.01 29.59 -12.55
C THR A 355 16.40 30.86 -11.95
N ASP A 356 17.21 31.71 -11.32
CA ASP A 356 16.78 33.03 -10.83
C ASP A 356 16.31 33.93 -11.98
N SER A 357 17.05 33.97 -13.10
CA SER A 357 16.68 34.73 -14.30
C SER A 357 15.34 34.27 -14.89
N LEU A 358 15.12 32.95 -14.99
CA LEU A 358 13.84 32.38 -15.42
C LEU A 358 12.70 32.74 -14.48
N THR A 359 12.95 32.73 -13.17
CA THR A 359 11.96 33.08 -12.15
C THR A 359 11.51 34.54 -12.29
N GLU A 360 12.45 35.46 -12.51
CA GLU A 360 12.11 36.88 -12.76
C GLU A 360 11.37 37.08 -14.10
N SER A 361 11.72 36.33 -15.14
CA SER A 361 10.95 36.35 -16.40
C SER A 361 9.51 35.87 -16.22
N LEU A 362 9.31 34.76 -15.49
CA LEU A 362 7.98 34.24 -15.17
C LEU A 362 7.15 35.24 -14.37
N LYS A 363 7.76 35.91 -13.39
CA LYS A 363 7.12 36.94 -12.58
C LYS A 363 6.64 38.12 -13.43
N THR A 364 7.46 38.54 -14.39
CA THR A 364 7.12 39.60 -15.35
C THR A 364 5.92 39.20 -16.21
N ASN A 365 5.92 37.98 -16.76
CA ASN A 365 4.80 37.47 -17.55
C ASN A 365 3.52 37.37 -16.70
N MET A 366 3.63 36.96 -15.43
CA MET A 366 2.48 36.87 -14.52
C MET A 366 1.88 38.24 -14.23
N THR A 367 2.71 39.29 -14.09
CA THR A 367 2.22 40.67 -13.96
C THR A 367 1.50 41.14 -15.22
N GLU A 368 2.03 40.82 -16.41
CA GLU A 368 1.39 41.19 -17.68
C GLU A 368 0.03 40.52 -17.87
N ILE A 369 -0.08 39.21 -17.57
CA ILE A 369 -1.36 38.49 -17.62
C ILE A 369 -2.37 39.10 -16.64
N LYS A 370 -1.93 39.47 -15.44
CA LYS A 370 -2.78 40.09 -14.42
C LYS A 370 -3.33 41.45 -14.88
N ASP A 371 -2.50 42.23 -15.56
CA ASP A 371 -2.90 43.53 -16.10
C ASP A 371 -3.86 43.35 -17.28
N GLN A 372 -3.62 42.38 -18.17
CA GLN A 372 -4.54 42.02 -19.25
C GLN A 372 -5.91 41.58 -18.72
N LEU A 373 -5.95 40.74 -17.68
CA LEU A 373 -7.22 40.29 -17.06
C LEU A 373 -8.01 41.46 -16.43
N SER A 374 -7.30 42.44 -15.87
CA SER A 374 -7.91 43.64 -15.28
C SER A 374 -8.54 44.54 -16.35
N ASN A 375 -7.93 44.59 -17.55
CA ASN A 375 -8.50 45.30 -18.70
C ASN A 375 -9.75 44.61 -19.25
N TYR A 376 -9.76 43.29 -19.42
CA TYR A 376 -10.96 42.54 -19.87
C TYR A 376 -12.14 42.67 -18.90
N LYS A 377 -11.88 42.82 -17.60
CA LYS A 377 -12.93 43.05 -16.60
C LYS A 377 -13.57 44.45 -16.71
N SER A 378 -12.87 45.39 -17.32
CA SER A 378 -13.33 46.77 -17.51
C SER A 378 -13.96 47.01 -18.90
N ASP A 379 -14.00 45.99 -19.77
CA ASP A 379 -14.58 46.10 -21.10
C ASP A 379 -16.10 46.32 -21.04
N SER A 380 -16.49 47.54 -21.41
CA SER A 380 -17.84 48.11 -21.55
C SER A 380 -18.87 47.22 -22.29
N GLN A 381 -18.43 46.22 -23.04
CA GLN A 381 -19.31 45.33 -23.80
C GLN A 381 -20.09 44.35 -22.91
N ILE A 382 -19.49 43.84 -21.83
CA ILE A 382 -20.15 42.88 -20.93
C ILE A 382 -21.26 43.57 -20.13
N LEU A 383 -20.99 44.77 -19.60
CA LEU A 383 -21.98 45.58 -18.87
C LEU A 383 -23.17 46.00 -19.76
N ASN A 384 -22.94 46.33 -21.03
CA ASN A 384 -24.02 46.66 -21.96
C ASN A 384 -24.87 45.43 -22.35
N LEU A 385 -24.24 44.26 -22.50
CA LEU A 385 -24.95 42.99 -22.74
C LEU A 385 -25.82 42.58 -21.55
N GLU A 386 -25.34 42.73 -20.31
CA GLU A 386 -26.14 42.45 -19.11
C GLU A 386 -27.34 43.40 -18.98
N SER A 387 -27.16 44.69 -19.26
CA SER A 387 -28.25 45.68 -19.18
C SER A 387 -29.32 45.43 -20.25
N SER A 388 -28.92 45.11 -21.49
CA SER A 388 -29.86 44.76 -22.56
C SER A 388 -30.56 43.42 -22.31
N PHE A 389 -29.87 42.43 -21.73
CA PHE A 389 -30.49 41.16 -21.32
C PHE A 389 -31.55 41.38 -20.25
N PHE A 390 -31.31 42.27 -19.29
CA PHE A 390 -32.27 42.62 -18.25
C PHE A 390 -33.55 43.26 -18.82
N GLU A 391 -33.42 44.18 -19.78
CA GLU A 391 -34.58 44.80 -20.45
C GLU A 391 -35.42 43.78 -21.22
N VAL A 392 -34.79 42.92 -22.02
CA VAL A 392 -35.50 41.87 -22.79
C VAL A 392 -36.22 40.90 -21.86
N THR A 393 -35.57 40.53 -20.75
CA THR A 393 -36.14 39.61 -19.77
C THR A 393 -37.37 40.23 -19.08
N SER A 394 -37.30 41.52 -18.74
CA SER A 394 -38.41 42.26 -18.13
C SER A 394 -39.65 42.31 -19.04
N GLU A 395 -39.44 42.53 -20.35
CA GLU A 395 -40.55 42.62 -21.30
C GLU A 395 -41.22 41.26 -21.54
N LEU A 396 -40.43 40.18 -21.62
CA LEU A 396 -40.96 38.81 -21.72
C LEU A 396 -41.86 38.44 -20.53
N TYR A 397 -41.53 38.89 -19.31
CA TYR A 397 -42.37 38.64 -18.14
C TYR A 397 -43.73 39.35 -18.22
N LYS A 398 -43.79 40.57 -18.78
CA LYS A 398 -45.07 41.28 -18.98
C LYS A 398 -45.96 40.56 -19.99
N GLU A 399 -45.39 40.12 -21.11
CA GLU A 399 -46.16 39.37 -22.11
C GLU A 399 -46.68 38.04 -21.56
N LEU A 400 -45.87 37.34 -20.76
CA LEU A 400 -46.28 36.09 -20.12
C LEU A 400 -47.48 36.29 -19.19
N ASP A 401 -47.52 37.40 -18.45
CA ASP A 401 -48.62 37.71 -17.56
C ASP A 401 -49.93 38.02 -18.32
N VAL A 402 -49.81 38.72 -19.46
CA VAL A 402 -50.95 38.93 -20.38
C VAL A 402 -51.47 37.61 -20.93
N VAL A 403 -50.59 36.70 -21.35
CA VAL A 403 -50.99 35.37 -21.84
C VAL A 403 -51.65 34.55 -20.74
N LYS A 404 -51.11 34.59 -19.52
CA LYS A 404 -51.67 33.88 -18.36
C LYS A 404 -53.09 34.34 -18.04
N ASN A 405 -53.35 35.65 -18.07
CA ASN A 405 -54.69 36.22 -17.86
C ASN A 405 -55.68 35.79 -18.95
N LYS A 406 -55.24 35.75 -20.22
CA LYS A 406 -56.05 35.21 -21.32
C LYS A 406 -56.34 33.72 -21.13
N MET A 407 -55.36 32.92 -20.71
CA MET A 407 -55.52 31.47 -20.45
C MET A 407 -56.57 31.21 -19.36
N SER A 408 -56.53 31.96 -18.26
CA SER A 408 -57.53 31.86 -17.18
C SER A 408 -58.95 32.15 -17.67
N THR A 409 -59.08 33.10 -18.61
CA THR A 409 -60.37 33.40 -19.24
C THR A 409 -60.88 32.22 -20.08
N VAL A 410 -60.00 31.59 -20.86
CA VAL A 410 -60.36 30.40 -21.65
C VAL A 410 -60.71 29.22 -20.74
N GLU A 411 -59.98 28.99 -19.65
CA GLU A 411 -60.29 27.94 -18.67
C GLU A 411 -61.70 28.10 -18.08
N SER A 412 -62.07 29.33 -17.71
CA SER A 412 -63.43 29.63 -17.23
C SER A 412 -64.51 29.32 -18.29
N GLN A 413 -64.25 29.63 -19.56
CA GLN A 413 -65.17 29.31 -20.67
C GLN A 413 -65.31 27.79 -20.88
N VAL A 414 -64.21 27.03 -20.80
CA VAL A 414 -64.22 25.57 -20.93
C VAL A 414 -64.99 24.91 -19.78
N LEU A 415 -64.82 25.39 -18.54
CA LEU A 415 -65.56 24.90 -17.38
C LEU A 415 -67.07 25.10 -17.53
N ASN A 416 -67.50 26.26 -18.02
CA ASN A 416 -68.92 26.54 -18.26
C ASN A 416 -69.51 25.65 -19.36
N LEU A 417 -68.76 25.38 -20.44
CA LEU A 417 -69.19 24.46 -21.50
C LEU A 417 -69.27 23.01 -21.02
N SER A 418 -68.33 22.58 -20.16
CA SER A 418 -68.32 21.25 -19.57
C SER A 418 -69.54 21.00 -18.67
N GLY A 419 -70.00 22.02 -17.93
CA GLY A 419 -71.22 21.97 -17.13
C GLY A 419 -72.46 21.69 -17.98
N GLY A 420 -72.61 22.39 -19.10
CA GLY A 420 -73.76 22.21 -20.02
C GLY A 420 -73.81 20.82 -20.68
N TYR A 421 -72.66 20.22 -20.98
CA TYR A 421 -72.60 18.87 -21.56
C TYR A 421 -72.99 17.75 -20.57
N ALA A 422 -72.67 17.91 -19.28
CA ALA A 422 -73.03 16.94 -18.25
C ALA A 422 -74.55 16.86 -18.01
N GLU A 423 -75.26 17.97 -18.19
CA GLU A 423 -76.71 18.06 -18.04
C GLU A 423 -77.46 17.40 -19.22
N LEU A 424 -76.93 17.52 -20.44
CA LEU A 424 -77.47 16.87 -21.64
C LEU A 424 -77.31 15.34 -21.64
N LEU A 425 -76.22 14.80 -21.08
CA LEU A 425 -75.99 13.35 -21.00
C LEU A 425 -76.90 12.64 -19.98
N LYS A 426 -77.38 13.34 -18.94
CA LYS A 426 -78.37 12.80 -18.00
C LYS A 426 -79.76 12.65 -18.64
N ILE A 427 -80.08 13.45 -19.65
CA ILE A 427 -81.40 13.47 -20.29
C ILE A 427 -81.47 12.46 -21.45
N SER A 428 -80.35 12.09 -22.10
CA SER A 428 -80.35 11.21 -23.29
C SER A 428 -80.19 9.70 -23.00
N SER A 429 -80.16 9.27 -21.74
CA SER A 429 -79.93 7.85 -21.36
C SER A 429 -81.24 7.06 -21.22
N GLN A 430 -82.13 7.14 -22.22
CA GLN A 430 -83.53 6.70 -22.08
C GLN A 430 -83.88 5.31 -22.63
N ASP A 431 -82.96 4.58 -23.28
CA ASP A 431 -83.16 3.18 -23.67
C ASP A 431 -81.90 2.32 -23.43
N VAL A 432 -81.79 1.70 -22.25
CA VAL A 432 -80.73 0.71 -21.98
C VAL A 432 -81.20 -0.65 -22.49
N THR A 433 -80.78 -1.04 -23.69
CA THR A 433 -81.01 -2.38 -24.23
C THR A 433 -79.84 -3.30 -23.84
N VAL A 434 -80.13 -4.45 -23.23
CA VAL A 434 -79.11 -5.45 -22.85
C VAL A 434 -79.55 -6.82 -23.29
N ALA A 435 -78.73 -7.47 -24.11
CA ALA A 435 -78.96 -8.84 -24.53
C ALA A 435 -77.63 -9.49 -24.93
N CYS A 436 -77.34 -10.64 -24.34
CA CYS A 436 -76.24 -11.49 -24.76
C CYS A 436 -76.72 -12.91 -25.07
N ARG A 437 -76.13 -13.50 -26.11
CA ARG A 437 -76.27 -14.90 -26.49
C ARG A 437 -74.90 -15.43 -26.84
N LEU A 438 -74.42 -16.33 -26.02
CA LEU A 438 -73.05 -16.81 -25.96
C LEU A 438 -73.05 -18.30 -26.26
N TRP A 439 -72.04 -18.78 -26.98
CA TRP A 439 -71.91 -20.19 -27.37
C TRP A 439 -70.45 -20.62 -27.27
N ILE A 440 -70.22 -21.93 -27.36
CA ILE A 440 -68.88 -22.52 -27.20
C ILE A 440 -68.26 -22.72 -28.59
N ARG A 441 -67.08 -22.15 -28.82
CA ARG A 441 -66.45 -22.21 -30.16
C ARG A 441 -65.93 -23.58 -30.54
N ASN A 442 -65.26 -24.26 -29.61
CA ASN A 442 -64.67 -25.57 -29.81
C ASN A 442 -65.12 -26.52 -28.70
N SER A 443 -65.44 -27.76 -29.06
CA SER A 443 -65.80 -28.84 -28.11
C SER A 443 -64.55 -29.64 -27.74
N GLU A 444 -63.57 -28.96 -27.15
CA GLU A 444 -62.38 -29.59 -26.62
C GLU A 444 -62.66 -30.20 -25.23
N GLU A 445 -61.90 -31.22 -24.86
CA GLU A 445 -61.97 -31.85 -23.55
C GLU A 445 -61.43 -30.88 -22.49
N ILE A 446 -62.27 -30.49 -21.54
CA ILE A 446 -61.92 -29.52 -20.50
C ILE A 446 -62.03 -30.12 -19.10
N HIS A 447 -61.17 -29.64 -18.20
CA HIS A 447 -61.25 -29.95 -16.78
C HIS A 447 -62.01 -28.83 -16.08
N LEU A 448 -63.09 -29.17 -15.39
CA LEU A 448 -63.95 -28.23 -14.70
C LEU A 448 -63.84 -28.41 -13.19
N ASN A 449 -63.31 -27.40 -12.50
CA ASN A 449 -63.26 -27.38 -11.03
C ASN A 449 -64.52 -26.72 -10.46
N LYS A 450 -65.08 -27.30 -9.41
CA LYS A 450 -66.31 -26.86 -8.70
C LYS A 450 -66.35 -25.35 -8.42
N ASP A 451 -65.22 -24.76 -8.02
CA ASP A 451 -65.17 -23.36 -7.60
C ASP A 451 -64.76 -22.38 -8.72
N THR A 452 -64.50 -22.89 -9.93
CA THR A 452 -64.04 -22.10 -11.07
C THR A 452 -65.19 -21.67 -11.98
N ILE A 453 -65.15 -20.42 -12.41
CA ILE A 453 -66.10 -19.88 -13.39
C ILE A 453 -65.87 -20.54 -14.75
N VAL A 454 -66.94 -21.00 -15.38
CA VAL A 454 -66.90 -21.60 -16.71
C VAL A 454 -66.64 -20.51 -17.76
N THR A 455 -65.46 -20.54 -18.39
CA THR A 455 -65.02 -19.54 -19.40
C THR A 455 -65.12 -20.03 -20.84
N CYS A 456 -65.64 -21.23 -21.08
CA CYS A 456 -65.71 -21.84 -22.42
C CYS A 456 -66.75 -21.19 -23.34
N PHE A 457 -67.66 -20.36 -22.81
CA PHE A 457 -68.57 -19.50 -23.59
C PHE A 457 -67.82 -18.30 -24.18
N ASN A 458 -66.95 -18.57 -25.14
CA ASN A 458 -66.07 -17.60 -25.79
C ASN A 458 -66.56 -17.16 -27.17
N GLY A 459 -67.57 -17.84 -27.73
CA GLY A 459 -68.35 -17.42 -28.90
C GLY A 459 -69.57 -16.59 -28.49
N HIS A 460 -70.07 -15.76 -29.40
CA HIS A 460 -71.27 -14.97 -29.17
C HIS A 460 -71.95 -14.62 -30.50
N ASP A 461 -73.27 -14.67 -30.51
CA ASP A 461 -74.10 -14.07 -31.56
C ASP A 461 -74.47 -12.63 -31.19
N LEU A 462 -74.59 -12.37 -29.88
CA LEU A 462 -75.06 -11.11 -29.35
C LEU A 462 -74.33 -10.77 -28.04
N ASN A 463 -73.92 -9.52 -27.89
CA ASN A 463 -73.44 -8.94 -26.61
C ASN A 463 -73.76 -7.43 -26.59
N ILE A 464 -75.04 -7.09 -26.78
CA ILE A 464 -75.53 -5.72 -26.73
C ILE A 464 -75.37 -5.20 -25.29
N GLY A 465 -74.85 -3.99 -25.17
CA GLY A 465 -74.46 -3.39 -23.89
C GLY A 465 -73.04 -3.76 -23.43
N LYS A 466 -72.35 -4.69 -24.14
CA LYS A 466 -71.01 -5.19 -23.80
C LYS A 466 -70.88 -5.68 -22.35
N CYS A 467 -71.97 -6.25 -21.82
CA CYS A 467 -72.11 -6.62 -20.42
C CYS A 467 -71.49 -7.98 -20.07
N TYR A 468 -71.19 -8.82 -21.07
CA TYR A 468 -70.48 -10.08 -20.85
C TYR A 468 -69.00 -9.99 -21.22
N ASN A 469 -68.14 -10.36 -20.29
CA ASN A 469 -66.70 -10.48 -20.49
C ASN A 469 -66.33 -11.95 -20.76
N LYS A 470 -65.89 -12.20 -22.00
CA LYS A 470 -65.53 -13.54 -22.49
C LYS A 470 -64.28 -14.12 -21.83
N THR A 471 -63.37 -13.27 -21.36
CA THR A 471 -62.14 -13.72 -20.69
C THR A 471 -62.46 -14.23 -19.29
N THR A 472 -63.38 -13.57 -18.58
CA THR A 472 -63.73 -13.93 -17.20
C THR A 472 -64.92 -14.88 -17.10
N GLY A 473 -65.76 -14.99 -18.14
CA GLY A 473 -67.00 -15.77 -18.10
C GLY A 473 -68.14 -15.09 -17.34
N ILE A 474 -68.04 -13.77 -17.11
CA ILE A 474 -68.94 -13.02 -16.22
C ILE A 474 -69.80 -12.05 -17.02
N PHE A 475 -71.10 -12.07 -16.76
CA PHE A 475 -72.04 -11.00 -17.12
C PHE A 475 -72.18 -10.01 -15.96
N THR A 476 -72.12 -8.71 -16.24
CA THR A 476 -72.33 -7.64 -15.24
C THR A 476 -73.55 -6.80 -15.64
N ALA A 477 -74.54 -6.70 -14.76
CA ALA A 477 -75.76 -5.94 -15.02
C ALA A 477 -75.45 -4.43 -15.15
N PRO A 478 -75.75 -3.77 -16.28
CA PRO A 478 -75.43 -2.35 -16.46
C PRO A 478 -76.45 -1.41 -15.82
N CYS A 479 -77.62 -1.91 -15.45
CA CYS A 479 -78.66 -1.14 -14.79
C CYS A 479 -79.51 -2.05 -13.89
N LYS A 480 -80.37 -1.44 -13.08
CA LYS A 480 -81.33 -2.17 -12.27
C LYS A 480 -82.49 -2.69 -13.14
N GLY A 481 -82.83 -3.97 -13.01
CA GLY A 481 -83.96 -4.53 -13.75
C GLY A 481 -84.15 -6.04 -13.56
N LEU A 482 -85.15 -6.55 -14.27
CA LEU A 482 -85.44 -7.97 -14.39
C LEU A 482 -84.73 -8.55 -15.61
N TYR A 483 -83.87 -9.54 -15.37
CA TYR A 483 -83.07 -10.20 -16.37
C TYR A 483 -83.49 -11.67 -16.53
N LEU A 484 -83.73 -12.10 -17.76
CA LEU A 484 -83.86 -13.51 -18.10
C LEU A 484 -82.47 -14.10 -18.27
N CYS A 485 -82.15 -15.14 -17.51
CA CYS A 485 -80.94 -15.93 -17.68
C CYS A 485 -81.30 -17.34 -18.11
N SER A 486 -80.73 -17.80 -19.22
CA SER A 486 -80.95 -19.14 -19.76
C SER A 486 -79.61 -19.82 -20.04
N LEU A 487 -79.48 -21.03 -19.53
CA LEU A 487 -78.34 -21.90 -19.73
C LEU A 487 -78.81 -23.19 -20.38
N MET A 488 -78.30 -23.47 -21.57
CA MET A 488 -78.44 -24.76 -22.24
C MET A 488 -77.07 -25.42 -22.35
N MET A 489 -76.95 -26.62 -21.80
CA MET A 489 -75.70 -27.40 -21.74
C MET A 489 -75.91 -28.77 -22.35
N GLY A 490 -75.15 -29.10 -23.39
CA GLY A 490 -74.97 -30.48 -23.83
C GLY A 490 -73.58 -30.97 -23.43
N SER A 491 -73.46 -32.21 -22.97
CA SER A 491 -72.15 -32.83 -22.73
C SER A 491 -72.16 -34.31 -23.08
N GLU A 492 -70.96 -34.88 -23.25
CA GLU A 492 -70.79 -36.31 -23.51
C GLU A 492 -70.93 -37.16 -22.23
N ASP A 493 -70.66 -36.57 -21.07
CA ASP A 493 -70.72 -37.21 -19.75
C ASP A 493 -71.65 -36.48 -18.77
N TRP A 494 -71.91 -37.10 -17.62
CA TRP A 494 -72.68 -36.50 -16.53
C TRP A 494 -71.96 -35.28 -15.94
N ALA A 495 -72.62 -34.13 -15.95
CA ALA A 495 -72.14 -32.93 -15.27
C ALA A 495 -73.29 -32.06 -14.80
N ARG A 496 -73.08 -31.39 -13.67
CA ARG A 496 -74.06 -30.49 -13.06
C ARG A 496 -73.52 -29.07 -13.09
N PHE A 497 -74.33 -28.13 -13.59
CA PHE A 497 -73.99 -26.73 -13.74
C PHE A 497 -74.95 -25.84 -12.96
N ASN A 498 -74.40 -24.79 -12.36
CA ASN A 498 -75.14 -23.82 -11.56
C ASN A 498 -75.02 -22.43 -12.18
N ILE A 499 -76.12 -21.68 -12.20
CA ILE A 499 -76.08 -20.23 -12.40
C ILE A 499 -75.83 -19.58 -11.03
N HIS A 500 -74.73 -18.85 -10.92
CA HIS A 500 -74.36 -18.08 -9.73
C HIS A 500 -74.63 -16.60 -9.96
N VAL A 501 -75.06 -15.92 -8.90
CA VAL A 501 -75.19 -14.47 -8.85
C VAL A 501 -74.36 -13.93 -7.69
N ARG A 502 -73.51 -12.94 -7.97
CA ARG A 502 -72.76 -12.19 -6.97
C ARG A 502 -73.38 -10.80 -6.81
N LYS A 503 -73.89 -10.53 -5.61
CA LYS A 503 -74.44 -9.23 -5.20
C LYS A 503 -73.66 -8.69 -4.01
N ASN A 504 -73.15 -7.46 -4.10
CA ASN A 504 -72.37 -6.83 -3.01
C ASN A 504 -71.27 -7.75 -2.44
N GLY A 505 -70.57 -8.47 -3.33
CA GLY A 505 -69.52 -9.43 -2.97
C GLY A 505 -69.98 -10.79 -2.42
N ARG A 506 -71.28 -11.01 -2.22
CA ARG A 506 -71.83 -12.30 -1.76
C ARG A 506 -72.35 -13.12 -2.93
N GLU A 507 -71.89 -14.36 -3.06
CA GLU A 507 -72.29 -15.30 -4.11
C GLU A 507 -73.47 -16.18 -3.66
N SER A 508 -74.39 -16.46 -4.58
CA SER A 508 -75.54 -17.34 -4.36
C SER A 508 -75.90 -18.14 -5.61
N VAL A 509 -76.33 -19.39 -5.45
CA VAL A 509 -76.83 -20.23 -6.55
C VAL A 509 -78.29 -19.87 -6.83
N ARG A 510 -78.63 -19.63 -8.09
CA ARG A 510 -80.00 -19.28 -8.53
C ARG A 510 -80.70 -20.37 -9.32
N GLY A 511 -79.95 -21.31 -9.87
CA GLY A 511 -80.53 -22.49 -10.48
C GLY A 511 -79.46 -23.51 -10.80
N THR A 512 -79.89 -24.76 -10.94
CA THR A 512 -79.03 -25.92 -11.18
C THR A 512 -79.61 -26.75 -12.31
N THR A 513 -78.76 -27.21 -13.22
CA THR A 513 -79.11 -28.15 -14.29
C THR A 513 -78.07 -29.26 -14.37
N HIS A 514 -78.41 -30.38 -15.00
CA HIS A 514 -77.47 -31.48 -15.15
C HIS A 514 -77.72 -32.27 -16.42
N THR A 515 -76.64 -32.76 -17.02
CA THR A 515 -76.64 -33.71 -18.14
C THR A 515 -76.48 -35.12 -17.59
N ASN A 516 -77.18 -36.11 -18.17
CA ASN A 516 -77.22 -37.49 -17.64
C ASN A 516 -76.58 -38.56 -18.53
N SER A 517 -76.33 -38.26 -19.80
CA SER A 517 -75.77 -39.19 -20.77
C SER A 517 -75.21 -38.46 -21.98
N THR A 518 -74.42 -39.16 -22.79
CA THR A 518 -73.93 -38.66 -24.07
C THR A 518 -75.08 -38.20 -24.96
N GLY A 519 -74.99 -36.96 -25.46
CA GLY A 519 -76.02 -36.35 -26.30
C GLY A 519 -77.22 -35.77 -25.55
N ALA A 520 -77.28 -35.90 -24.22
CA ALA A 520 -78.30 -35.22 -23.42
C ALA A 520 -78.04 -33.71 -23.38
N VAL A 521 -79.12 -32.94 -23.52
CA VAL A 521 -79.10 -31.48 -23.38
C VAL A 521 -79.92 -31.10 -22.15
N ALA A 522 -79.29 -30.39 -21.23
CA ALA A 522 -79.88 -29.84 -20.03
C ALA A 522 -80.20 -28.36 -20.26
N CYS A 523 -81.37 -27.90 -19.84
CA CYS A 523 -81.77 -26.51 -19.94
C CYS A 523 -82.20 -25.99 -18.57
N LEU A 524 -81.82 -24.75 -18.26
CA LEU A 524 -82.25 -24.01 -17.09
C LEU A 524 -82.55 -22.59 -17.51
N VAL A 525 -83.74 -22.12 -17.13
CA VAL A 525 -84.15 -20.74 -17.33
C VAL A 525 -84.57 -20.17 -15.98
N THR A 526 -84.06 -19.00 -15.64
CA THR A 526 -84.42 -18.27 -14.42
C THR A 526 -84.56 -16.79 -14.72
N VAL A 527 -85.43 -16.10 -13.97
CA VAL A 527 -85.52 -14.64 -13.99
C VAL A 527 -84.85 -14.12 -12.72
N LEU A 528 -84.01 -13.10 -12.88
CA LEU A 528 -83.22 -12.49 -11.82
C LEU A 528 -83.51 -10.99 -11.76
N GLU A 529 -83.89 -10.49 -10.60
CA GLU A 529 -83.78 -9.05 -10.34
C GLU A 529 -82.31 -8.75 -10.03
N LEU A 530 -81.68 -7.86 -10.81
CA LEU A 530 -80.28 -7.46 -10.66
C LEU A 530 -80.19 -5.94 -10.49
N ASP A 531 -79.32 -5.48 -9.61
CA ASP A 531 -78.92 -4.08 -9.51
C ASP A 531 -77.72 -3.81 -10.42
N GLN A 532 -77.45 -2.52 -10.70
CA GLN A 532 -76.27 -2.14 -11.47
C GLN A 532 -75.00 -2.65 -10.79
N GLY A 533 -74.18 -3.41 -11.53
CA GLY A 533 -72.94 -3.99 -11.04
C GLY A 533 -73.07 -5.42 -10.51
N ASP A 534 -74.28 -5.97 -10.35
CA ASP A 534 -74.46 -7.37 -9.98
C ASP A 534 -73.91 -8.29 -11.09
N GLU A 535 -73.28 -9.40 -10.69
CA GLU A 535 -72.60 -10.31 -11.62
C GLU A 535 -73.33 -11.65 -11.72
N VAL A 536 -73.39 -12.22 -12.93
CA VAL A 536 -73.97 -13.54 -13.23
C VAL A 536 -72.96 -14.38 -14.00
N TYR A 537 -72.76 -15.63 -13.58
CA TYR A 537 -71.82 -16.56 -14.21
C TYR A 537 -72.18 -18.01 -13.90
N ILE A 538 -71.49 -18.95 -14.56
CA ILE A 538 -71.76 -20.38 -14.45
C ILE A 538 -70.60 -21.07 -13.74
N LYS A 539 -70.91 -22.01 -12.84
CA LYS A 539 -69.93 -22.91 -12.21
C LYS A 539 -70.40 -24.36 -12.26
N PRO A 540 -69.49 -25.33 -12.37
CA PRO A 540 -69.84 -26.73 -12.17
C PRO A 540 -70.15 -26.99 -10.68
N ALA A 541 -71.06 -27.91 -10.37
CA ALA A 541 -71.42 -28.21 -8.98
C ALA A 541 -70.42 -29.15 -8.29
N ASN A 542 -69.64 -29.90 -9.08
CA ASN A 542 -68.60 -30.83 -8.64
C ASN A 542 -67.41 -30.71 -9.59
N ASP A 543 -66.25 -31.25 -9.18
CA ASP A 543 -65.12 -31.40 -10.09
C ASP A 543 -65.45 -32.44 -11.17
N VAL A 544 -65.28 -32.06 -12.43
CA VAL A 544 -65.49 -32.94 -13.58
C VAL A 544 -64.22 -32.95 -14.40
N ALA A 545 -63.51 -34.09 -14.35
CA ALA A 545 -62.36 -34.31 -15.19
C ALA A 545 -62.82 -34.71 -16.60
N LYS A 546 -62.17 -34.12 -17.61
CA LYS A 546 -62.25 -34.60 -18.99
C LYS A 546 -63.66 -34.54 -19.61
N ILE A 547 -64.39 -33.45 -19.36
CA ILE A 547 -65.71 -33.28 -19.96
C ILE A 547 -65.61 -32.62 -21.32
N LYS A 548 -66.35 -33.17 -22.29
CA LYS A 548 -66.57 -32.52 -23.57
C LYS A 548 -67.95 -31.88 -23.61
N ILE A 549 -67.97 -30.54 -23.70
CA ILE A 549 -69.20 -29.75 -23.78
C ILE A 549 -69.54 -29.52 -25.24
N ASN A 550 -70.80 -29.77 -25.61
CA ASN A 550 -71.29 -29.66 -26.97
C ASN A 550 -71.26 -28.20 -27.46
N ILE A 551 -70.81 -27.96 -28.70
CA ILE A 551 -70.80 -26.63 -29.36
C ILE A 551 -72.19 -25.97 -29.45
N PHE A 552 -73.27 -26.75 -29.34
CA PHE A 552 -74.64 -26.24 -29.30
C PHE A 552 -75.07 -25.72 -27.91
N SER A 553 -74.18 -25.79 -26.91
CA SER A 553 -74.44 -25.21 -25.59
C SER A 553 -74.40 -23.68 -25.66
N TYR A 554 -75.34 -23.03 -24.99
CA TYR A 554 -75.41 -21.57 -24.97
C TYR A 554 -75.74 -21.01 -23.58
N PHE A 555 -75.29 -19.79 -23.35
CA PHE A 555 -75.64 -18.96 -22.21
C PHE A 555 -76.22 -17.64 -22.70
N VAL A 556 -77.41 -17.30 -22.20
CA VAL A 556 -78.19 -16.14 -22.63
C VAL A 556 -78.55 -15.31 -21.42
N VAL A 557 -78.34 -14.00 -21.49
CA VAL A 557 -78.84 -13.04 -20.51
C VAL A 557 -79.50 -11.87 -21.24
N VAL A 558 -80.76 -11.57 -20.92
CA VAL A 558 -81.53 -10.51 -21.58
C VAL A 558 -82.23 -9.67 -20.53
N LEU A 559 -82.13 -8.33 -20.62
CA LEU A 559 -82.94 -7.42 -19.82
C LEU A 559 -84.38 -7.47 -20.34
N LEU A 560 -85.29 -7.97 -19.52
CA LEU A 560 -86.71 -8.02 -19.83
C LEU A 560 -87.39 -6.69 -19.52
N GLN A 561 -87.07 -6.10 -18.37
CA GLN A 561 -87.67 -4.87 -17.89
C GLN A 561 -86.67 -4.10 -17.05
N GLN A 562 -86.43 -2.84 -17.41
CA GLN A 562 -85.65 -1.93 -16.59
C GLN A 562 -86.52 -1.42 -15.43
N ASN A 563 -86.07 -1.64 -14.19
CA ASN A 563 -86.76 -1.12 -13.01
C ASN A 563 -86.34 0.34 -12.84
N ARG A 564 -87.21 1.26 -13.27
CA ARG A 564 -87.04 2.68 -13.02
C ARG A 564 -87.35 2.93 -11.55
N LEU A 565 -86.43 3.60 -10.85
CA LEU A 565 -86.81 4.26 -9.60
C LEU A 565 -87.81 5.34 -9.99
N GLU A 566 -89.10 5.10 -9.72
CA GLU A 566 -90.08 6.17 -9.72
C GLU A 566 -89.64 7.16 -8.64
N HIS A 567 -89.00 8.24 -9.08
CA HIS A 567 -88.88 9.44 -8.26
C HIS A 567 -90.30 10.00 -8.10
N LEU A 568 -90.95 9.62 -7.00
CA LEU A 568 -92.04 10.41 -6.41
C LEU A 568 -91.44 11.62 -5.69
#